data_AF-A0A5A7RS05-F1
#
_entry.id   AF-A0A5A7RS05-F1
#
_cell.length_a   1.000
_cell.length_b   1.000
_cell.length_c   1.000
_cell.angle_alpha   90.00
_cell.angle_beta   90.00
_cell.angle_gamma   90.00
#
_symmetry.space_group_name_H-M   'P 1'
#
loop_
_entity.id
_entity.type
_entity.pdbx_description
1 polymer ?
#
loop_
_entity_poly.entity_id
_entity_poly.type
_entity_poly.pdbx_seq_one_letter_code
_entity_poly.pdbx_strand_id
1 'polypeptide(L)' 'IHNNSQAWDMGNNSWYLSTTGNYWSDYNGTDGDLNGRGDTPYVIPPSLNRDQYPLMAEIKWW' A
#
# COMPACT_ATOMS: atom_id res chain seq x y z
N ILE A 1 4.81 33.49 17.78
CA ILE A 1 5.47 32.29 17.23
C ILE A 1 4.74 31.96 15.93
N HIS A 2 5.39 32.17 14.79
CA HIS A 2 4.78 32.02 13.46
C HIS A 2 4.81 30.55 13.06
N ASN A 3 3.65 29.90 12.88
CA ASN A 3 3.55 28.60 12.22
C ASN A 3 2.75 28.77 10.93
N ASN A 4 3.41 29.37 9.94
CA ASN A 4 2.88 29.42 8.57
C ASN A 4 2.72 27.99 8.07
N SER A 5 1.48 27.64 7.71
CA SER A 5 1.08 26.40 7.03
C SER A 5 2.21 25.84 6.15
N GLN A 6 2.77 24.69 6.53
CA GLN A 6 3.87 24.02 5.84
C GLN A 6 3.41 23.03 4.77
N ALA A 7 2.10 22.87 4.56
CA ALA A 7 1.57 21.91 3.60
C ALA A 7 0.90 22.64 2.45
N TRP A 8 1.65 22.78 1.36
CA TRP A 8 1.12 23.12 0.05
C TRP A 8 1.09 21.83 -0.76
N ASP A 9 -0.07 21.19 -0.82
CA ASP A 9 -0.32 20.04 -1.68
C ASP A 9 -1.16 20.52 -2.86
N MET A 10 -0.64 20.40 -4.08
CA MET A 10 -1.32 20.88 -5.30
C MET A 10 -2.40 19.90 -5.79
N GLY A 11 -2.86 19.00 -4.92
CA GLY A 11 -3.99 18.11 -5.14
C GLY A 11 -3.77 17.08 -6.23
N ASN A 12 -2.53 16.85 -6.65
CA ASN A 12 -2.22 15.92 -7.74
C ASN A 12 -1.61 14.61 -7.22
N ASN A 13 -2.34 13.94 -6.32
CA ASN A 13 -2.10 12.52 -6.09
C ASN A 13 -2.68 11.75 -7.27
N SER A 14 -1.83 11.40 -8.24
CA SER A 14 -2.14 10.38 -9.22
C SER A 14 -2.12 9.01 -8.53
N TRP A 15 -3.24 8.65 -7.91
CA TRP A 15 -3.50 7.28 -7.47
C TRP A 15 -3.70 6.45 -8.74
N TYR A 16 -2.63 5.85 -9.25
CA TYR A 16 -2.75 4.92 -10.37
C TYR A 16 -3.66 3.77 -9.92
N LEU A 17 -4.85 3.74 -10.51
CA LEU A 17 -6.04 2.96 -10.12
C LEU A 17 -5.84 1.42 -10.13
N SER A 18 -4.64 0.92 -10.39
CA SER A 18 -4.37 -0.51 -10.63
C SER A 18 -3.81 -1.27 -9.44
N THR A 19 -3.46 -0.61 -8.34
CA THR A 19 -2.76 -1.25 -7.22
C THR A 19 -3.66 -1.20 -5.99
N THR A 20 -4.56 -2.18 -5.90
CA THR A 20 -5.59 -2.26 -4.85
C THR A 20 -5.04 -2.66 -3.47
N GLY A 21 -3.73 -2.76 -3.30
CA GLY A 21 -3.09 -3.03 -2.02
C GLY A 21 -1.65 -2.51 -1.95
N ASN A 22 -1.04 -2.68 -0.79
CA ASN A 22 0.29 -2.16 -0.45
C ASN A 22 1.32 -3.28 -0.40
N TYR A 23 2.59 -2.93 -0.64
CA TYR A 23 3.71 -3.83 -0.34
C TYR A 23 4.08 -3.72 1.14
N TRP A 24 4.30 -4.87 1.76
CA TRP A 24 4.74 -4.99 3.16
C TRP A 24 5.97 -5.88 3.20
N SER A 25 7.08 -5.36 3.73
CA SER A 25 8.38 -6.06 3.70
C SER A 25 8.40 -7.35 4.53
N ASP A 26 7.49 -7.49 5.49
CA ASP A 26 7.32 -8.64 6.37
C ASP A 26 6.16 -9.56 5.93
N TYR A 27 5.49 -9.26 4.82
CA TYR A 27 4.44 -10.13 4.29
C TYR A 27 5.03 -11.43 3.74
N ASN A 28 4.53 -12.55 4.25
CA ASN A 28 4.99 -13.89 3.91
C ASN A 28 3.86 -14.80 3.38
N GLY A 29 2.76 -14.20 2.91
CA GLY A 29 1.66 -14.95 2.32
C GLY A 29 2.01 -15.54 0.95
N THR A 30 1.09 -16.34 0.42
CA THR A 30 1.22 -16.99 -0.89
C THR A 30 0.47 -16.21 -1.97
N ASP A 31 0.93 -16.33 -3.21
CA ASP A 31 0.22 -15.90 -4.42
C ASP A 31 0.01 -17.15 -5.28
N GLY A 32 -1.13 -17.82 -5.07
CA GLY A 32 -1.45 -19.10 -5.70
C GLY A 32 -1.95 -18.97 -7.14
N ASP A 33 -2.48 -17.80 -7.51
CA ASP A 33 -2.94 -17.51 -8.87
C ASP A 33 -1.92 -16.74 -9.72
N LEU A 34 -0.76 -16.42 -9.13
CA LEU A 34 0.40 -15.74 -9.75
C LEU A 34 0.04 -14.37 -10.33
N ASN A 35 -0.89 -13.66 -9.69
CA ASN A 35 -1.35 -12.35 -10.15
C ASN A 35 -0.56 -11.17 -9.56
N GLY A 36 0.41 -11.43 -8.69
CA GLY A 36 1.24 -10.44 -8.00
C GLY A 36 0.65 -9.92 -6.69
N ARG A 37 -0.50 -10.45 -6.26
CA ARG A 37 -1.16 -10.14 -4.98
C ARG A 37 -1.22 -11.39 -4.12
N GLY A 38 -0.98 -11.22 -2.84
CA GLY A 38 -1.08 -12.30 -1.88
C GLY A 38 -2.53 -12.68 -1.59
N ASP A 39 -2.78 -13.99 -1.50
CA ASP A 39 -4.10 -14.59 -1.23
C ASP A 39 -4.57 -14.37 0.22
N THR A 40 -3.63 -14.08 1.13
CA THR A 40 -3.91 -13.89 2.56
C THR A 40 -3.87 -12.42 2.93
N PRO A 41 -4.94 -11.86 3.54
CA PRO A 41 -4.92 -10.46 3.97
C PRO A 41 -3.87 -10.19 5.06
N TYR A 42 -3.12 -9.10 4.92
CA TYR A 42 -2.15 -8.63 5.91
C TYR A 42 -2.85 -7.79 6.98
N VAL A 43 -2.63 -8.10 8.26
CA VAL A 43 -3.18 -7.32 9.39
C VAL A 43 -2.26 -6.13 9.64
N ILE A 44 -2.82 -4.94 9.84
CA ILE A 44 -2.09 -3.68 10.05
C ILE A 44 -2.10 -3.32 11.54
N PRO A 45 -1.05 -3.68 12.31
CA PRO A 45 -1.01 -3.43 13.74
C PRO A 45 -0.82 -1.92 14.05
N PRO A 46 -1.25 -1.44 15.24
CA PRO A 46 -1.91 -2.19 16.31
C PRO A 46 -3.43 -2.39 16.08
N SER A 47 -3.96 -1.96 14.94
CA SER A 47 -5.38 -2.05 14.63
C SER A 47 -5.79 -3.43 14.09
N LEU A 48 -7.10 -3.67 13.99
CA LEU A 48 -7.67 -4.83 13.29
C LEU A 48 -7.89 -4.56 11.79
N ASN A 49 -7.41 -3.43 11.26
CA ASN A 49 -7.51 -3.15 9.83
C ASN A 49 -6.65 -4.15 9.05
N ARG A 50 -7.11 -4.51 7.86
CA ARG A 50 -6.44 -5.52 7.02
C ARG A 50 -6.34 -5.02 5.59
N ASP A 51 -5.16 -5.16 5.02
CA ASP A 51 -4.97 -5.07 3.57
C ASP A 51 -5.41 -6.40 2.95
N GLN A 52 -6.47 -6.37 2.15
CA GLN A 52 -7.03 -7.58 1.52
C GLN A 52 -6.21 -8.08 0.33
N TYR A 53 -5.34 -7.23 -0.23
CA TYR A 53 -4.58 -7.55 -1.44
C TYR A 53 -3.10 -7.14 -1.30
N PRO A 54 -2.35 -7.67 -0.30
CA PRO A 54 -0.94 -7.33 -0.12
C PRO A 54 -0.16 -7.61 -1.40
N LEU A 55 0.72 -6.70 -1.82
CA LEU A 55 1.54 -6.89 -3.00
C LEU A 55 2.72 -7.81 -2.68
N MET A 56 3.03 -8.75 -3.58
CA MET A 56 4.15 -9.68 -3.42
C MET A 56 5.52 -9.01 -3.60
N ALA A 57 5.57 -7.86 -4.26
CA ALA A 57 6.78 -7.07 -4.48
C ALA A 57 6.47 -5.58 -4.54
N GLU A 58 7.48 -4.76 -4.31
CA GLU A 58 7.40 -3.31 -4.49
C GLU A 58 7.07 -2.96 -5.94
N ILE A 59 6.16 -2.01 -6.13
CA ILE A 59 5.89 -1.45 -7.44
C ILE A 59 6.92 -0.38 -7.72
N LYS A 60 7.63 -0.60 -8.82
CA LYS A 60 8.76 0.20 -9.26
C LYS A 60 8.34 0.98 -10.47
N TRP A 61 8.22 2.29 -10.32
CA TRP A 61 7.82 3.21 -11.40
C TRP A 61 9.07 3.79 -12.05
N TRP A 62 9.61 3.11 -13.07
CA TRP A 62 10.67 3.61 -13.94
C TRP A 62 10.74 2.86 -15.26
#